data_AF-A0A497Q9Q0-F1
#
_entry.id   AF-A0A497Q9Q0-F1
#
_cell.length_a   1.000
_cell.length_b   1.000
_cell.length_c   1.000
_cell.angle_alpha   90.00
_cell.angle_beta   90.00
_cell.angle_gamma   90.00
#
_symmetry.space_group_name_H-M   'P 1'
#
loop_
_entity.id
_entity.type
_entity.pdbx_description
1 polymer ?
#
loop_
_entity_poly.entity_id
_entity_poly.type
_entity_poly.pdbx_seq_one_letter_code
_entity_poly.pdbx_strand_id
1 'polypeptide(L)'
;KQSLGEFERNLKDNLYKIWNRMSSGSYIPPEVKAVEIPKKSGGVRVLGIPTVSDRVAQMVVKLILEPKLEPIFLDDSYGYRPNRSALDAIGITRQRCWKQDWVLEFDIKGLFDNIDHKLLMKAVEIHTDIPWIKLYIKRWLVAPIAKIGNT
;
A
#
# COMPACT_ATOMS: atom_id res chain seq x y z
N LYS A 1 -19.40 -2.99 -5.68
CA LYS A 1 -18.83 -3.93 -4.68
C LYS A 1 -18.43 -5.20 -5.43
N GLN A 2 -17.19 -5.65 -5.33
CA GLN A 2 -16.71 -6.87 -6.01
C GLN A 2 -16.12 -7.79 -4.94
N SER A 3 -16.74 -8.93 -4.69
CA SER A 3 -16.19 -9.96 -3.81
C SER A 3 -15.14 -10.82 -4.53
N LEU A 4 -14.32 -11.56 -3.77
CA LEU A 4 -13.36 -12.50 -4.34
C LEU A 4 -14.06 -13.60 -5.13
N GLY A 5 -15.11 -14.22 -4.56
CA GLY A 5 -15.86 -15.28 -5.24
C GLY A 5 -16.52 -14.82 -6.54
N GLU A 6 -17.07 -13.59 -6.59
CA GLU A 6 -17.62 -13.03 -7.84
C GLU A 6 -16.52 -12.76 -8.88
N PHE A 7 -15.35 -12.30 -8.44
CA PHE A 7 -14.21 -12.07 -9.34
C PHE A 7 -13.71 -13.40 -9.95
N GLU A 8 -13.64 -14.44 -9.14
CA GLU A 8 -13.17 -15.78 -9.54
C GLU A 8 -14.10 -16.47 -10.54
N ARG A 9 -15.43 -16.28 -10.41
CA ARG A 9 -16.41 -16.85 -11.37
C ARG A 9 -16.12 -16.50 -12.82
N ASN A 10 -15.53 -15.33 -13.09
CA ASN A 10 -15.07 -14.97 -14.42
C ASN A 10 -13.61 -14.47 -14.40
N LEU A 11 -12.73 -15.28 -13.80
CA LEU A 11 -11.33 -14.92 -13.57
C LEU A 11 -10.62 -14.49 -14.85
N LYS A 12 -10.71 -15.27 -15.92
CA LYS A 12 -9.97 -15.04 -17.16
C LYS A 12 -10.33 -13.70 -17.80
N ASP A 13 -11.62 -13.40 -17.94
CA ASP A 13 -12.05 -12.13 -18.55
C ASP A 13 -11.74 -10.94 -17.65
N ASN A 14 -11.86 -11.11 -16.33
CA ASN A 14 -11.53 -10.06 -15.37
C ASN A 14 -10.04 -9.72 -15.42
N LEU A 15 -9.16 -10.72 -15.45
CA LEU A 15 -7.72 -10.52 -15.61
C LEU A 15 -7.38 -9.90 -16.97
N TYR A 16 -8.01 -10.38 -18.05
CA TYR A 16 -7.81 -9.82 -19.39
C TYR A 16 -8.17 -8.33 -19.44
N LYS A 17 -9.30 -7.92 -18.83
CA LYS A 17 -9.70 -6.51 -18.74
C LYS A 17 -8.67 -5.67 -18.00
N ILE A 18 -8.13 -6.16 -16.88
CA ILE A 18 -7.10 -5.45 -16.11
C ILE A 18 -5.83 -5.30 -16.95
N TRP A 19 -5.34 -6.41 -17.50
CA TRP A 19 -4.13 -6.43 -18.33
C TRP A 19 -4.25 -5.49 -19.54
N ASN A 20 -5.36 -5.55 -20.28
CA ASN A 20 -5.59 -4.72 -21.47
C ASN A 20 -5.59 -3.23 -21.10
N ARG A 21 -6.23 -2.86 -19.99
CA ARG A 21 -6.30 -1.47 -19.53
C ARG A 21 -4.96 -0.96 -18.97
N MET A 22 -4.22 -1.81 -18.27
CA MET A 22 -2.89 -1.47 -17.73
C MET A 22 -1.82 -1.41 -18.82
N SER A 23 -1.94 -2.20 -19.88
CA SER A 23 -0.97 -2.18 -20.98
C SER A 23 -1.20 -1.02 -21.95
N SER A 24 -2.44 -0.51 -22.02
CA SER A 24 -2.81 0.62 -22.88
C SER A 24 -2.78 1.99 -22.19
N GLY A 25 -2.51 2.07 -20.89
CA GLY A 25 -2.61 3.34 -20.16
C GLY A 25 -4.02 3.78 -19.79
N SER A 26 -5.04 3.01 -20.16
CA SER A 26 -6.46 3.37 -19.96
C SER A 26 -7.02 2.95 -18.59
N TYR A 27 -6.23 2.27 -17.76
CA TYR A 27 -6.65 1.87 -16.41
C TYR A 27 -6.85 3.07 -15.48
N ILE A 28 -8.10 3.32 -15.07
CA ILE A 28 -8.47 4.32 -14.08
C ILE A 28 -8.92 3.57 -12.81
N PRO A 29 -8.28 3.80 -11.66
CA PRO A 29 -8.68 3.18 -10.40
C PRO A 29 -10.13 3.54 -10.05
N PRO A 30 -10.96 2.56 -9.67
CA PRO A 30 -12.31 2.84 -9.18
C PRO A 30 -12.25 3.49 -7.78
N GLU A 31 -13.40 4.00 -7.33
CA GLU A 31 -13.55 4.48 -5.95
C GLU A 31 -13.19 3.43 -4.91
N VAL A 32 -12.46 3.86 -3.88
CA VAL A 32 -12.04 3.02 -2.76
C VAL A 32 -13.16 3.00 -1.72
N LYS A 33 -13.57 1.81 -1.27
CA LYS A 33 -14.66 1.69 -0.30
C LYS A 33 -14.18 2.12 1.09
N ALA A 34 -14.81 3.12 1.70
CA ALA A 34 -14.60 3.44 3.11
C ALA A 34 -15.26 2.40 4.04
N VAL A 35 -14.52 1.92 5.02
CA VAL A 35 -15.02 1.07 6.10
C VAL A 35 -14.53 1.62 7.44
N GLU A 36 -15.47 1.89 8.34
CA GLU A 36 -15.17 2.35 9.69
C GLU A 36 -14.82 1.16 10.59
N ILE A 37 -13.67 1.24 11.24
CA ILE A 37 -13.24 0.28 12.25
C ILE A 37 -13.05 1.01 13.58
N PRO A 38 -13.72 0.56 14.66
CA PRO A 38 -13.55 1.17 15.97
C PRO A 38 -12.12 0.92 16.50
N LYS A 39 -11.49 1.97 17.05
CA LYS A 39 -10.21 1.83 17.76
C LYS A 39 -10.46 1.33 19.18
N LYS A 40 -9.53 0.51 19.70
CA LYS A 40 -9.55 0.05 21.10
C LYS A 40 -9.53 1.19 22.12
N SER A 41 -8.93 2.33 21.77
CA SER A 41 -8.76 3.52 22.61
C SER A 41 -9.86 4.59 22.42
N GLY A 42 -10.94 4.28 21.68
CA GLY A 42 -11.95 5.25 21.27
C GLY A 42 -11.64 5.93 19.93
N GLY A 43 -12.70 6.31 19.21
CA GLY A 43 -12.63 6.86 17.86
C GLY A 43 -12.71 5.81 16.73
N VAL A 44 -12.73 6.28 15.49
CA VAL A 44 -12.89 5.44 14.28
C VAL A 44 -11.63 5.54 13.42
N ARG A 45 -11.22 4.41 12.85
CA ARG A 45 -10.25 4.34 11.73
C ARG A 45 -11.02 4.05 10.46
N VAL A 46 -10.98 4.97 9.50
CA VAL A 46 -11.53 4.73 8.17
C VAL A 46 -10.48 3.95 7.36
N LEU A 47 -10.81 2.74 6.93
CA LEU A 47 -10.02 1.97 5.97
C LEU A 47 -10.58 2.16 4.57
N GLY A 48 -9.72 2.55 3.64
CA GLY A 48 -10.00 2.43 2.22
C GLY A 48 -9.74 0.99 1.75
N ILE A 49 -10.79 0.28 1.32
CA ILE A 49 -10.69 -1.06 0.73
C ILE A 49 -10.81 -0.95 -0.80
N PRO A 50 -9.72 -1.17 -1.55
CA PRO A 50 -9.78 -1.19 -3.01
C PRO A 50 -10.57 -2.39 -3.54
N THR A 51 -11.06 -2.31 -4.77
CA THR A 51 -11.70 -3.45 -5.45
C THR A 51 -10.72 -4.61 -5.67
N VAL A 52 -11.21 -5.83 -5.92
CA VAL A 52 -10.33 -6.97 -6.24
C VAL A 52 -9.45 -6.63 -7.46
N SER A 53 -10.06 -6.06 -8.49
CA SER A 53 -9.36 -5.63 -9.71
C SER A 53 -8.24 -4.61 -9.41
N ASP A 54 -8.49 -3.67 -8.50
CA ASP A 54 -7.50 -2.66 -8.11
C ASP A 54 -6.37 -3.25 -7.27
N ARG A 55 -6.67 -4.18 -6.36
CA ARG A 55 -5.63 -4.92 -5.62
C ARG A 55 -4.73 -5.74 -6.55
N VAL A 56 -5.29 -6.36 -7.59
CA VAL A 56 -4.49 -7.07 -8.61
C VAL A 56 -3.58 -6.09 -9.34
N ALA A 57 -4.10 -4.94 -9.78
CA ALA A 57 -3.31 -3.92 -10.47
C ALA A 57 -2.19 -3.34 -9.59
N GLN A 58 -2.49 -3.02 -8.33
CA GLN A 58 -1.50 -2.59 -7.34
C GLN A 58 -0.44 -3.67 -7.09
N MET A 59 -0.84 -4.94 -7.02
CA MET A 59 0.09 -6.07 -6.82
C MET A 59 1.06 -6.21 -8.00
N VAL A 60 0.62 -6.00 -9.24
CA VAL A 60 1.51 -5.99 -10.41
C VAL A 60 2.59 -4.93 -10.26
N VAL A 61 2.23 -3.72 -9.85
CA VAL A 61 3.21 -2.64 -9.61
C VAL A 61 4.14 -2.98 -8.44
N LYS A 62 3.61 -3.56 -7.36
CA LYS A 62 4.39 -4.02 -6.21
C LYS A 62 5.46 -5.04 -6.64
N LEU A 63 5.07 -6.07 -7.40
CA LEU A 63 5.97 -7.14 -7.85
C LEU A 63 7.14 -6.62 -8.70
N ILE A 64 6.98 -5.47 -9.37
CA ILE A 64 8.04 -4.85 -10.17
C ILE A 64 8.95 -3.95 -9.31
N LEU A 65 8.38 -3.24 -8.33
CA LEU A 65 9.13 -2.30 -7.49
C LEU A 65 9.84 -2.97 -6.31
N GLU A 66 9.20 -3.93 -5.64
CA GLU A 66 9.71 -4.54 -4.41
C GLU A 66 11.11 -5.13 -4.58
N PRO A 67 11.45 -5.88 -5.66
CA PRO A 67 12.81 -6.41 -5.84
C PRO A 67 13.89 -5.33 -6.04
N LYS A 68 13.50 -4.14 -6.51
CA LYS A 68 14.42 -3.01 -6.71
C LYS A 68 14.62 -2.20 -5.43
N LEU A 69 13.59 -2.08 -4.62
CA LEU A 69 13.60 -1.30 -3.38
C LEU A 69 14.17 -2.08 -2.20
N GLU A 70 13.92 -3.39 -2.14
CA GLU A 70 14.31 -4.23 -1.01
C GLU A 70 15.81 -4.17 -0.66
N PRO A 71 16.75 -4.15 -1.63
CA PRO A 71 18.19 -4.02 -1.34
C PRO A 71 18.60 -2.64 -0.81
N ILE A 72 17.75 -1.62 -0.97
CA ILE A 72 18.05 -0.22 -0.60
C ILE A 72 17.57 0.08 0.82
N PHE A 73 16.56 -0.65 1.31
CA PHE A 73 16.03 -0.44 2.65
C PHE A 73 17.05 -0.80 3.73
N LEU A 74 17.15 0.06 4.75
CA LEU A 74 17.98 -0.15 5.93
C LEU A 74 17.71 -1.51 6.57
N ASP A 75 18.74 -2.20 7.05
CA ASP A 75 18.59 -3.49 7.73
C ASP A 75 17.72 -3.43 8.98
N ASP A 76 17.68 -2.28 9.64
CA ASP A 76 16.84 -1.99 10.81
C ASP A 76 15.39 -1.60 10.46
N SER A 77 15.01 -1.69 9.18
CA SER A 77 13.62 -1.52 8.74
C SER A 77 12.94 -2.89 8.62
N TYR A 78 11.89 -3.14 9.39
CA TYR A 78 11.25 -4.46 9.45
C TYR A 78 9.80 -4.48 8.94
N GLY A 79 9.13 -3.32 8.89
CA GLY A 79 7.72 -3.24 8.53
C GLY A 79 7.48 -3.48 7.03
N TYR A 80 6.44 -4.25 6.71
CA TYR A 80 5.95 -4.47 5.33
C TYR A 80 6.96 -5.04 4.33
N ARG A 81 8.05 -5.66 4.80
CA ARG A 81 9.10 -6.23 3.96
C ARG A 81 9.01 -7.75 3.87
N PRO A 82 9.38 -8.36 2.73
CA PRO A 82 9.52 -9.80 2.62
C PRO A 82 10.62 -10.31 3.57
N ASN A 83 10.41 -11.48 4.18
CA ASN A 83 11.39 -12.15 5.06
C ASN A 83 11.87 -11.33 6.28
N ARG A 84 11.12 -10.29 6.67
CA ARG A 84 11.33 -9.52 7.91
C ARG A 84 10.05 -9.55 8.73
N SER A 85 10.17 -9.57 10.05
CA SER A 85 9.05 -9.67 10.98
C SER A 85 9.21 -8.73 12.18
N ALA A 86 8.10 -8.50 12.88
CA ALA A 86 8.13 -7.78 14.16
C ALA A 86 9.01 -8.49 15.21
N LEU A 87 9.13 -9.81 15.15
CA LEU A 87 9.99 -10.58 16.05
C LEU A 87 11.47 -10.31 15.80
N ASP A 88 11.87 -10.12 14.54
CA ASP A 88 13.26 -9.72 14.21
C ASP A 88 13.61 -8.36 14.81
N ALA A 89 12.68 -7.39 14.70
CA ALA A 89 12.82 -6.08 15.30
C ALA A 89 12.98 -6.17 16.83
N ILE A 90 12.13 -6.98 17.50
CA ILE A 90 12.21 -7.21 18.94
C ILE A 90 13.54 -7.87 19.33
N GLY A 91 14.01 -8.83 18.54
CA GLY A 91 15.27 -9.53 18.78
C GLY A 91 16.46 -8.59 18.82
N ILE A 92 16.58 -7.70 17.82
CA ILE A 92 17.64 -6.68 17.76
C ILE A 92 17.46 -5.63 18.86
N THR A 93 16.23 -5.18 19.10
CA THR A 93 15.93 -4.21 20.17
C THR A 93 16.37 -4.75 21.53
N ARG A 94 16.04 -6.01 21.84
CA ARG A 94 16.44 -6.67 23.10
C ARG A 94 17.96 -6.68 23.26
N GLN A 95 18.72 -6.98 22.21
CA GLN A 95 20.19 -6.97 22.27
C GLN A 95 20.74 -5.56 22.57
N ARG A 96 20.10 -4.51 22.04
CA ARG A 96 20.52 -3.11 22.24
C ARG A 96 20.15 -2.57 23.62
N CYS A 97 19.03 -3.00 24.19
CA CYS A 97 18.64 -2.67 25.57
C CYS A 97 19.66 -3.16 26.62
N TRP A 98 20.47 -4.17 26.32
CA TRP A 98 21.57 -4.59 27.22
C TRP A 98 22.80 -3.67 27.17
N LYS A 99 22.84 -2.74 26.20
CA LYS A 99 23.96 -1.82 26.00
C LYS A 99 23.61 -0.38 26.33
N GLN A 100 22.32 -0.04 26.33
CA GLN A 100 21.81 1.31 26.55
C GLN A 100 20.53 1.23 27.38
N ASP A 101 20.47 2.05 28.44
CA ASP A 101 19.38 2.00 29.42
C ASP A 101 18.24 2.97 29.10
N TRP A 102 18.29 3.61 27.93
CA TRP A 102 17.29 4.57 27.47
C TRP A 102 16.83 4.23 26.05
N VAL A 103 15.59 4.58 25.74
CA VAL A 103 14.99 4.46 24.41
C VAL A 103 14.32 5.78 24.05
N LEU A 104 14.39 6.11 22.77
CA LEU A 104 13.69 7.26 22.21
C LEU A 104 12.56 6.73 21.32
N GLU A 105 11.34 6.89 21.80
CA GLU A 105 10.14 6.44 21.11
C GLU A 105 9.55 7.57 20.27
N PHE A 106 9.32 7.27 18.99
CA PHE A 106 8.67 8.19 18.06
C PHE A 106 7.59 7.46 17.27
N ASP A 107 6.47 8.15 17.04
CA ASP A 107 5.39 7.70 16.16
C ASP A 107 4.90 8.86 15.28
N ILE A 108 4.50 8.55 14.04
CA ILE A 108 3.97 9.55 13.11
C ILE A 108 2.45 9.48 13.13
N LYS A 109 1.83 10.51 13.69
CA LYS A 109 0.37 10.63 13.76
C LYS A 109 -0.25 10.66 12.35
N GLY A 110 -1.04 9.63 12.05
CA GLY A 110 -1.82 9.56 10.81
C GLY A 110 -0.95 9.55 9.55
N LEU A 111 0.17 8.80 9.56
CA LEU A 111 1.13 8.75 8.46
C LEU A 111 0.47 8.65 7.06
N PHE A 112 -0.46 7.71 6.87
CA PHE A 112 -1.10 7.49 5.56
C PHE A 112 -2.08 8.59 5.16
N ASP A 113 -2.67 9.29 6.13
CA ASP A 113 -3.59 10.40 5.88
C ASP A 113 -2.84 11.70 5.54
N ASN A 114 -1.59 11.82 6.01
CA ASN A 114 -0.79 13.05 5.94
C ASN A 114 0.44 12.93 5.04
N ILE A 115 0.59 11.85 4.28
CA ILE A 115 1.75 11.67 3.41
C ILE A 115 1.71 12.66 2.24
N ASP A 116 2.76 13.46 2.07
CA ASP A 116 2.83 14.40 0.95
C ASP A 116 3.01 13.65 -0.37
N HIS A 117 2.00 13.69 -1.23
CA HIS A 117 2.00 12.98 -2.51
C HIS A 117 3.12 13.45 -3.45
N LYS A 118 3.58 14.71 -3.37
CA LYS A 118 4.69 15.22 -4.19
C LYS A 118 6.01 14.61 -3.72
N LEU A 119 6.25 14.56 -2.42
CA LEU A 119 7.46 13.92 -1.87
C LEU A 119 7.47 12.42 -2.14
N LEU A 120 6.33 11.75 -1.98
CA LEU A 120 6.20 10.34 -2.31
C LEU A 120 6.50 10.07 -3.79
N MET A 121 5.95 10.87 -4.70
CA MET A 121 6.22 10.71 -6.13
C MET A 121 7.68 10.99 -6.50
N LYS A 122 8.35 11.93 -5.84
CA LYS A 122 9.80 12.13 -6.01
C LYS A 122 10.60 10.88 -5.64
N ALA A 123 10.26 10.23 -4.53
CA ALA A 123 10.90 8.97 -4.15
C ALA A 123 10.65 7.88 -5.20
N VAL A 124 9.42 7.74 -5.69
CA VAL A 124 9.09 6.78 -6.77
C VAL A 124 9.91 7.07 -8.03
N GLU A 125 10.02 8.34 -8.42
CA GLU A 125 10.75 8.76 -9.62
C GLU A 125 12.25 8.46 -9.56
N ILE A 126 12.85 8.47 -8.37
CA ILE A 126 14.24 8.08 -8.15
C ILE A 126 14.46 6.58 -8.35
N HIS A 127 13.46 5.75 -8.02
CA HIS A 127 13.62 4.29 -7.97
C HIS A 127 13.03 3.53 -9.18
N THR A 128 12.34 4.21 -10.09
CA THR A 128 11.89 3.60 -11.34
C THR A 128 11.77 4.63 -12.44
N ASP A 129 12.18 4.24 -13.66
CA ASP A 129 11.94 5.03 -14.87
C ASP A 129 10.71 4.59 -15.65
N ILE A 130 10.03 3.53 -15.19
CA ILE A 130 8.90 2.94 -15.90
C ILE A 130 7.71 3.91 -15.88
N PRO A 131 7.30 4.50 -17.03
CA PRO A 131 6.27 5.54 -17.05
C PRO A 131 4.91 5.04 -16.55
N TRP A 132 4.59 3.78 -16.85
CA TRP A 132 3.34 3.13 -16.42
C TRP A 132 3.22 3.05 -14.90
N ILE A 133 4.31 2.74 -14.19
CA ILE A 133 4.30 2.67 -12.73
C ILE A 133 4.03 4.05 -12.14
N LYS A 134 4.75 5.08 -12.62
CA LYS A 134 4.55 6.47 -12.20
C LYS A 134 3.10 6.92 -12.42
N LEU A 135 2.55 6.60 -13.59
CA LEU A 135 1.17 6.92 -13.96
C LEU A 135 0.17 6.28 -13.00
N TYR A 136 0.29 4.98 -12.74
CA TYR A 136 -0.69 4.27 -11.92
C TYR A 136 -0.60 4.63 -10.44
N ILE A 137 0.60 4.81 -9.89
CA ILE A 137 0.77 5.31 -8.51
C ILE A 137 0.12 6.68 -8.38
N LYS A 138 0.38 7.60 -9.31
CA LYS A 138 -0.26 8.93 -9.29
C LYS A 138 -1.78 8.85 -9.32
N ARG A 139 -2.35 7.94 -10.11
CA ARG A 139 -3.81 7.73 -10.18
C ARG A 139 -4.38 7.14 -8.89
N TRP A 140 -3.70 6.17 -8.27
CA TRP A 140 -4.15 5.59 -7.00
C TRP A 140 -4.12 6.60 -5.86
N LEU A 141 -3.10 7.46 -5.81
CA LEU A 141 -2.97 8.49 -4.77
C LEU A 141 -4.12 9.51 -4.77
N VAL A 142 -4.76 9.73 -5.93
CA VAL A 142 -5.89 10.67 -6.07
C VAL A 142 -7.22 9.95 -6.25
N ALA A 143 -7.26 8.63 -6.10
CA ALA A 143 -8.48 7.85 -6.27
C ALA A 143 -9.51 8.25 -5.19
N PRO A 144 -10.74 8.60 -5.58
CA PRO A 144 -11.74 9.03 -4.62
C PRO A 144 -12.12 7.90 -3.65
N ILE A 145 -12.35 8.27 -2.39
CA ILE A 145 -12.91 7.37 -1.38
C ILE A 145 -14.43 7.51 -1.45
N ALA A 146 -15.12 6.39 -1.67
CA ALA A 146 -16.58 6.35 -1.64
C ALA A 146 -17.08 6.79 -0.25
N LYS A 147 -17.98 7.78 -0.23
CA LYS A 147 -18.58 8.29 1.01
C LYS A 147 -19.35 7.19 1.73
N ILE A 148 -19.31 7.23 3.07
CA ILE A 148 -20.10 6.36 3.93
C ILE A 148 -21.55 6.91 3.92
N GLY A 149 -22.43 6.34 3.09
CA GLY A 149 -23.84 6.76 2.86
C GLY A 149 -23.99 7.65 1.61
N ASN A 150 -24.91 7.43 0.64
CA ASN A 150 -26.25 6.83 0.69
C ASN A 150 -26.47 5.76 -0.41
N THR A 151 -26.86 4.56 0.00
CA THR A 151 -27.90 3.72 -0.62
C THR A 151 -28.54 2.90 0.48
#